data_AF-A0A914MBJ4-F1
#
_entry.id   AF-A0A914MBJ4-F1
#
_cell.length_a   1.000
_cell.length_b   1.000
_cell.length_c   1.000
_cell.angle_alpha   90.00
_cell.angle_beta   90.00
_cell.angle_gamma   90.00
#
_symmetry.space_group_name_H-M   'P 1'
#
loop_
_entity.id
_entity.type
_entity.pdbx_description
1 polymer ?
#
loop_
_entity_poly.entity_id
_entity_poly.type
_entity_poly.pdbx_seq_one_letter_code
_entity_poly.pdbx_strand_id
1 'polypeptide(L)' 'MEKLPEGMQVEIIRSDGRVHAASICQINHETSSVDVEWFEKGETEGKWILMP' A
#
# COMPACT_ATOMS: atom_id res chain seq x y z
N MET A 1 11.83 2.25 16.21
CA MET A 1 10.71 1.94 15.32
C MET A 1 10.99 2.68 14.02
N GLU A 2 11.35 1.99 12.95
CA GLU A 2 11.43 2.67 11.64
C GLU A 2 10.01 3.10 11.26
N LYS A 3 9.83 4.38 10.96
CA LYS A 3 8.55 4.89 10.48
C LYS A 3 8.43 4.49 9.02
N LEU A 4 7.34 3.82 8.65
CA LEU A 4 6.94 3.74 7.24
C LEU A 4 6.67 5.19 6.78
N PRO A 5 7.34 5.71 5.75
CA PRO A 5 7.05 7.03 5.21
C PRO A 5 6.12 6.92 3.99
N GLU A 6 5.33 7.96 3.75
CA GLU A 6 4.67 8.17 2.46
C GLU A 6 5.70 8.21 1.32
N GLY A 7 5.34 7.67 0.16
CA GLY A 7 6.22 7.51 -1.00
C GLY A 7 7.15 6.28 -0.93
N MET A 8 7.15 5.53 0.17
CA MET A 8 7.91 4.27 0.24
C MET A 8 7.32 3.23 -0.70
N GLN A 9 8.17 2.61 -1.52
CA GLN A 9 7.80 1.43 -2.29
C GLN A 9 7.67 0.21 -1.38
N VAL A 10 6.59 -0.53 -1.59
CA VAL A 10 6.26 -1.77 -0.87
C VAL A 10 5.78 -2.83 -1.84
N GLU A 11 5.84 -4.08 -1.41
CA GLU A 11 5.22 -5.19 -2.13
C GLU A 11 3.87 -5.54 -1.48
N ILE A 12 2.84 -5.74 -2.29
CA ILE A 12 1.54 -6.23 -1.86
C ILE A 12 1.21 -7.59 -2.47
N ILE A 13 0.54 -8.42 -1.69
CA ILE A 13 -0.03 -9.69 -2.15
C ILE A 13 -1.51 -9.47 -2.49
N ARG A 14 -1.87 -9.72 -3.75
CA ARG A 14 -3.26 -9.68 -4.23
C ARG A 14 -4.03 -10.91 -3.76
N SER A 15 -5.36 -10.86 -3.86
CA SER A 15 -6.24 -11.98 -3.50
C SER A 15 -6.00 -13.25 -4.32
N ASP A 16 -5.41 -13.13 -5.50
CA ASP A 16 -5.00 -14.25 -6.36
C ASP A 16 -3.57 -14.75 -6.09
N GLY A 17 -2.90 -14.22 -5.06
CA GLY A 17 -1.57 -14.64 -4.64
C GLY A 17 -0.41 -13.99 -5.41
N ARG A 18 -0.67 -13.14 -6.41
CA ARG A 18 0.39 -12.41 -7.11
C ARG A 18 0.98 -11.30 -6.24
N VAL A 19 2.29 -11.11 -6.34
CA VAL A 19 3.02 -10.00 -5.70
C VAL A 19 3.13 -8.84 -6.69
N HIS A 20 2.89 -7.62 -6.21
CA HIS A 20 2.98 -6.41 -7.02
C HIS A 20 3.61 -5.26 -6.23
N ALA A 21 4.34 -4.39 -6.91
CA ALA A 21 4.88 -3.17 -6.32
C ALA A 21 3.78 -2.11 -6.16
N ALA A 22 3.78 -1.41 -5.04
CA ALA A 22 2.91 -0.27 -4.77
C ALA A 22 3.69 0.80 -4.01
N SER A 23 3.13 2.00 -3.90
CA SER A 23 3.66 3.09 -3.10
C SER A 23 2.72 3.39 -1.95
N ILE A 24 3.25 3.63 -0.75
CA ILE A 24 2.47 4.18 0.36
C ILE A 24 2.04 5.59 -0.03
N CYS A 25 0.73 5.87 -0.09
CA CYS A 25 0.20 7.20 -0.36
C CYS A 25 -0.28 7.90 0.92
N GLN A 26 -0.76 7.13 1.91
CA GLN A 26 -1.22 7.69 3.18
C GLN A 26 -1.03 6.71 4.33
N ILE A 27 -0.74 7.24 5.51
CA ILE A 27 -0.68 6.46 6.77
C ILE A 27 -1.76 6.97 7.70
N ASN A 28 -2.69 6.08 8.05
CA ASN A 28 -3.76 6.39 8.99
C ASN A 28 -3.47 5.78 10.37
N HIS A 29 -3.09 6.64 11.30
CA HIS A 29 -2.80 6.24 12.68
C HIS A 29 -4.06 5.95 13.51
N GLU A 30 -5.22 6.50 13.15
CA GLU A 30 -6.48 6.28 13.87
C GLU A 30 -7.00 4.86 13.64
N THR A 31 -6.96 4.40 12.39
CA THR A 31 -7.41 3.07 11.99
C THR A 31 -6.29 2.03 12.01
N SER A 32 -5.06 2.44 12.33
CA SER A 32 -3.85 1.61 12.19
C SER A 32 -3.79 0.96 10.80
N SER A 33 -3.93 1.76 9.74
CA SER A 33 -3.87 1.29 8.36
C SER A 33 -2.96 2.12 7.48
N VAL A 34 -2.49 1.50 6.40
CA VAL A 34 -1.70 2.14 5.36
C VAL A 34 -2.46 2.01 4.04
N ASP A 35 -2.58 3.11 3.32
CA ASP A 35 -3.15 3.14 1.98
C ASP A 35 -1.99 3.09 0.97
N VAL A 36 -2.13 2.20 -0.01
CA VAL A 36 -1.13 2.00 -1.06
C VAL A 36 -1.75 2.12 -2.43
N GLU A 37 -0.97 2.61 -3.38
CA GLU A 37 -1.39 2.80 -4.77
C GLU A 37 -0.40 2.16 -5.75
N TRP A 38 -0.92 1.69 -6.89
CA TRP A 38 -0.11 1.21 -8.00
C TRP A 38 -0.75 1.58 -9.33
N PHE A 39 0.05 1.64 -10.40
CA PHE A 39 -0.46 1.90 -11.74
C PHE A 39 -0.58 0.59 -12.53
N GLU A 40 -1.77 0.29 -13.04
CA GLU A 40 -2.02 -0.90 -13.85
C GLU A 40 -2.99 -0.55 -14.98
N LYS A 41 -2.68 -0.99 -16.21
CA LYS A 41 -3.56 -0.84 -17.39
C LYS A 41 -4.01 0.60 -17.72
N GLY A 42 -3.20 1.60 -17.37
CA GLY A 42 -3.54 2.99 -17.64
C GLY A 42 -4.26 3.69 -16.50
N GLU A 43 -4.50 3.01 -15.38
CA GLU A 43 -5.27 3.50 -14.24
C GLU A 43 -4.45 3.39 -12.94
N THR A 44 -4.74 4.27 -11.99
CA THR A 44 -4.24 4.17 -10.62
C THR A 44 -5.23 3.39 -9.79
N GLU A 45 -4.76 2.29 -9.23
CA GLU A 45 -5.50 1.41 -8.34
C GLU A 45 -5.03 1.64 -6.89
N GLY A 46 -5.87 1.31 -5.91
CA GLY A 46 -5.53 1.50 -4.50
C GLY A 46 -6.12 0.45 -3.54
N LYS A 47 -5.48 0.29 -2.38
CA LYS A 47 -5.94 -0.61 -1.31
C LYS A 47 -5.45 -0.13 0.06
N TRP A 48 -6.29 -0.25 1.09
CA TRP A 48 -5.88 -0.10 2.49
C TRP A 48 -5.49 -1.45 3.11
N ILE A 49 -4.48 -1.43 3.96
CA ILE A 49 -3.95 -2.60 4.68
C ILE A 49 -3.86 -2.25 6.16
N LEU A 50 -4.38 -3.12 7.03
CA LEU A 50 -4.23 -2.97 8.48
C LEU A 50 -2.77 -3.26 8.88
N MET A 51 -2.20 -2.38 9.67
CA MET A 51 -0.91 -2.59 10.33
C MET A 51 -1.08 -3.66 11.43
N PRO A 52 -0.14 -4.61 11.54
CA PRO A 52 -0.16 -5.62 12.60
C PRO A 52 0.06 -5.04 14.00
#